data_AF-A0A6P7F5E5-F1
#
_entry.id   AF-A0A6P7F5E5-F1
#
_cell.length_a   1.000
_cell.length_b   1.000
_cell.length_c   1.000
_cell.angle_alpha   90.00
_cell.angle_beta   90.00
_cell.angle_gamma   90.00
#
_symmetry.space_group_name_H-M   'P 1'
#
loop_
_entity.id
_entity.type
_entity.pdbx_description
1 polymer ?
#
loop_
_entity_poly.entity_id
_entity_poly.type
_entity_poly.pdbx_seq_one_letter_code
_entity_poly.pdbx_strand_id
1 'polypeptide(L)'
;MAGTSDYRGPPMLPDQQTPSYSTITQQKAATFPSKLQAVIIPAVDTLKLEDYVTAIGSLVQPKNVLFSSRISNGRICIYLSSKEVVDTFLTDHGGKKIGR
;
A
#
# COMPACT_ATOMS: atom_id res chain seq x y z
N MET A 1 -20.97 66.97 2.43
CA MET A 1 -21.48 65.60 2.55
C MET A 1 -20.46 64.67 1.91
N ALA A 2 -20.10 63.62 2.67
CA ALA A 2 -19.12 62.54 2.50
C ALA A 2 -18.29 62.42 1.20
N GLY A 3 -16.97 62.32 1.38
CA GLY A 3 -15.99 61.99 0.35
C GLY A 3 -16.04 60.52 -0.07
N THR A 4 -15.83 60.28 -1.36
CA THR A 4 -15.63 58.96 -1.95
C THR A 4 -14.14 58.61 -1.87
N SER A 5 -13.78 57.74 -0.93
CA SER A 5 -12.44 57.20 -0.77
C SER A 5 -12.07 56.26 -1.92
N ASP A 6 -11.03 56.61 -2.67
CA ASP A 6 -10.27 55.77 -3.59
C ASP A 6 -9.66 54.54 -2.86
N TYR A 7 -10.35 53.40 -2.92
CA TYR A 7 -9.73 52.11 -2.58
C TYR A 7 -9.15 51.46 -3.84
N ARG A 8 -7.89 51.78 -4.13
CA ARG A 8 -7.06 51.07 -5.10
C ARG A 8 -6.57 49.77 -4.45
N GLY A 9 -7.29 48.66 -4.71
CA GLY A 9 -6.89 47.34 -4.22
C GLY A 9 -5.51 46.91 -4.76
N PRO A 10 -4.75 46.09 -4.02
CA PRO A 10 -3.43 45.63 -4.46
C PRO A 10 -3.56 44.73 -5.72
N PRO A 11 -2.58 44.78 -6.65
CA PRO A 11 -2.56 43.85 -7.77
C PRO A 11 -2.40 42.43 -7.25
N MET A 12 -3.36 41.57 -7.60
CA MET A 12 -3.34 40.15 -7.25
C MET A 12 -2.16 39.49 -7.96
N LEU A 13 -1.20 38.95 -7.20
CA LEU A 13 -0.15 38.08 -7.72
C LEU A 13 -0.78 36.80 -8.33
N PRO A 14 -0.14 36.20 -9.35
CA PRO A 14 -0.67 34.99 -9.98
C PRO A 14 -0.80 33.84 -8.98
N ASP A 15 -1.94 33.16 -9.06
CA ASP A 15 -2.35 31.98 -8.29
C ASP A 15 -1.21 30.96 -8.17
N GLN A 16 -0.51 30.97 -7.03
CA GLN A 16 0.40 29.90 -6.68
C GLN A 16 -0.48 28.71 -6.31
N GLN A 17 -0.77 27.88 -7.31
CA GLN A 17 -1.49 26.62 -7.19
C GLN A 17 -1.01 25.85 -5.96
N THR A 18 -1.75 25.97 -4.85
CA THR A 18 -1.59 25.12 -3.69
C THR A 18 -1.86 23.70 -4.16
N PRO A 19 -0.89 22.78 -4.09
CA PRO A 19 -1.16 21.40 -4.47
C PRO A 19 -2.24 20.87 -3.54
N SER A 20 -3.40 20.56 -4.10
CA SER A 20 -4.49 19.88 -3.41
C SER A 20 -3.92 18.65 -2.70
N TYR A 21 -4.37 18.39 -1.47
CA TYR A 21 -3.92 17.24 -0.66
C TYR A 21 -3.99 15.91 -1.43
N SER A 22 -4.96 15.79 -2.35
CA SER A 22 -5.16 14.66 -3.26
C SER A 22 -4.03 14.43 -4.28
N THR A 23 -3.19 15.43 -4.56
CA THR A 23 -2.10 15.34 -5.55
C THR A 23 -0.80 14.84 -4.91
N ILE A 24 -0.61 15.01 -3.60
CA ILE A 24 0.60 14.57 -2.88
C ILE A 24 0.63 13.03 -2.76
N THR A 25 -0.53 12.37 -2.68
CA THR A 25 -0.62 10.90 -2.59
C THR A 25 -0.45 10.17 -3.93
N GLN A 26 -0.54 10.88 -5.07
CA GLN A 26 -0.46 10.25 -6.40
C GLN A 26 0.97 10.10 -6.93
N GLN A 27 1.96 10.74 -6.30
CA GLN A 27 3.33 10.80 -6.84
C GLN A 27 4.16 9.54 -6.57
N LYS A 28 3.71 8.67 -5.67
CA LYS A 28 4.23 7.30 -5.64
C LYS A 28 3.25 6.46 -6.44
N ALA A 29 3.53 6.32 -7.73
CA ALA A 29 3.12 5.14 -8.48
C ALA A 29 3.77 3.93 -7.80
N ALA A 30 3.27 3.57 -6.61
CA ALA A 30 3.52 2.29 -6.00
C ALA A 30 2.91 1.33 -7.00
N THR A 31 3.76 0.74 -7.85
CA THR A 31 3.41 -0.40 -8.68
C THR A 31 2.72 -1.37 -7.76
N PHE A 32 1.39 -1.32 -7.75
CA PHE A 32 0.63 -1.99 -6.73
C PHE A 32 0.88 -3.47 -6.97
N PRO A 33 1.37 -4.19 -5.96
CA PRO A 33 1.76 -5.56 -6.17
C PRO A 33 0.56 -6.35 -6.70
N SER A 34 0.76 -7.03 -7.84
CA SER A 34 -0.34 -7.71 -8.53
C SER A 34 -0.98 -8.76 -7.61
N LYS A 35 -2.26 -9.07 -7.82
CA LYS A 35 -2.93 -10.15 -7.07
C LYS A 35 -2.21 -11.50 -7.19
N LEU A 36 -1.43 -11.69 -8.25
CA LEU A 36 -0.63 -12.89 -8.51
C LEU A 36 0.57 -13.06 -7.56
N GLN A 37 1.03 -12.00 -6.91
CA GLN A 37 2.12 -12.04 -5.94
C GLN A 37 1.64 -11.84 -4.49
N ALA A 38 0.33 -12.01 -4.27
CA ALA A 38 -0.29 -11.98 -2.95
C ALA A 38 -0.47 -13.41 -2.41
N VAL A 39 -0.11 -13.61 -1.15
CA VAL A 39 -0.35 -14.83 -0.38
C VAL A 39 -1.40 -14.52 0.66
N ILE A 40 -2.45 -15.34 0.72
CA ILE A 40 -3.51 -15.23 1.72
C ILE A 40 -3.35 -16.38 2.71
N ILE A 41 -3.21 -16.01 3.98
CA ILE A 41 -3.00 -16.94 5.09
C ILE A 41 -4.19 -16.76 6.05
N PRO A 42 -4.79 -17.83 6.59
CA PRO A 42 -5.74 -17.70 7.67
C PRO A 42 -5.06 -17.06 8.90
N ALA A 43 -5.69 -16.04 9.46
CA ALA A 43 -5.25 -15.45 10.71
C ALA A 43 -5.60 -16.41 11.85
N VAL A 44 -4.63 -16.66 12.72
CA VAL A 44 -4.81 -17.38 13.97
C VAL A 44 -4.82 -16.30 15.06
N ASP A 45 -5.85 -16.28 15.90
CA ASP A 45 -6.06 -15.20 16.88
C ASP A 45 -4.92 -15.06 17.89
N THR A 46 -4.10 -16.11 18.06
CA THR A 46 -2.92 -16.11 18.94
C THR A 46 -1.69 -15.47 18.31
N LEU A 47 -1.69 -15.20 17.00
CA LEU A 47 -0.52 -14.68 16.27
C LEU A 47 -0.75 -13.25 15.76
N LYS A 48 0.25 -12.40 15.92
CA LYS A 48 0.24 -11.03 15.41
C LYS A 48 0.71 -11.00 13.97
N LEU A 49 0.32 -9.95 13.23
CA LEU A 49 0.78 -9.73 11.85
C LEU A 49 2.31 -9.77 11.74
N GLU A 50 3.01 -9.23 12.74
CA GLU A 50 4.47 -9.23 12.84
C GLU A 50 5.07 -10.64 12.84
N ASP A 51 4.43 -11.60 13.51
CA ASP A 51 4.88 -13.00 13.54
C ASP A 51 4.79 -13.63 12.14
N TYR A 52 3.70 -13.34 11.40
CA TYR A 52 3.54 -13.79 10.02
C TYR A 52 4.58 -13.17 9.08
N VAL A 53 4.82 -11.87 9.20
CA VAL A 53 5.84 -11.18 8.41
C VAL A 53 7.23 -11.73 8.70
N THR A 54 7.52 -12.02 9.97
CA THR A 54 8.80 -12.58 10.39
C THR A 54 8.99 -14.01 9.88
N ALA A 55 7.97 -14.86 10.02
CA ALA A 55 8.01 -16.24 9.54
C ALA A 55 8.15 -16.31 8.01
N ILE A 56 7.34 -15.52 7.29
CA ILE A 56 7.42 -15.42 5.83
C ILE A 56 8.77 -14.85 5.42
N GLY A 57 9.22 -13.77 6.06
CA GLY A 57 10.52 -13.16 5.82
C GLY A 57 11.68 -14.12 6.03
N SER A 58 11.62 -15.02 7.02
CA SER A 58 12.63 -16.06 7.21
C SER A 58 12.63 -17.10 6.09
N LEU A 59 11.49 -17.32 5.44
CA LEU A 59 11.31 -18.33 4.39
C LEU A 59 11.67 -17.78 3.00
N VAL A 60 11.19 -16.58 2.68
CA VAL A 60 11.36 -15.96 1.36
C VAL A 60 12.43 -14.87 1.33
N GLN A 61 13.16 -14.65 2.43
CA GLN A 61 14.00 -13.48 2.70
C GLN A 61 13.17 -12.19 2.93
N PRO A 62 13.48 -11.39 3.95
CA PRO A 62 12.69 -10.20 4.30
C PRO A 62 12.68 -9.14 3.19
N LYS A 63 13.71 -9.13 2.33
CA LYS A 63 13.81 -8.26 1.15
C LYS A 63 12.67 -8.47 0.15
N ASN A 64 12.06 -9.67 0.15
CA ASN A 64 11.03 -10.04 -0.79
C ASN A 64 9.62 -9.75 -0.25
N VAL A 65 9.47 -9.31 1.00
CA VAL A 65 8.16 -8.94 1.58
C VAL A 65 7.92 -7.45 1.32
N LEU A 66 6.94 -7.15 0.47
CA LEU A 66 6.62 -5.76 0.11
C LEU A 66 5.61 -5.15 1.09
N PHE A 67 4.58 -5.91 1.40
CA PHE A 67 3.47 -5.41 2.20
C PHE A 67 2.76 -6.55 2.92
N SER A 68 2.17 -6.25 4.07
CA SER A 68 1.33 -7.19 4.79
C SER A 68 0.16 -6.45 5.40
N SER A 69 -1.01 -7.08 5.41
CA SER A 69 -2.21 -6.51 5.99
C SER A 69 -3.15 -7.60 6.48
N ARG A 70 -3.82 -7.34 7.60
CA ARG A 70 -4.93 -8.15 8.07
C ARG A 70 -6.18 -7.75 7.30
N ILE A 71 -6.75 -8.68 6.57
CA ILE A 71 -7.99 -8.51 5.81
C ILE A 71 -9.17 -9.09 6.58
N SER A 72 -10.39 -8.75 6.15
CA SER A 72 -11.62 -9.24 6.77
C SER A 72 -11.74 -10.76 6.70
N ASN A 73 -12.58 -11.33 7.59
CA ASN A 73 -12.77 -12.79 7.78
C ASN A 73 -11.58 -13.52 8.40
N GLY A 74 -10.78 -12.84 9.23
CA GLY A 74 -9.67 -13.48 9.93
C GLY A 74 -8.65 -14.04 8.95
N ARG A 75 -8.25 -13.24 7.95
CA ARG A 75 -7.22 -13.62 6.99
C ARG A 75 -6.15 -12.53 6.95
N ILE A 76 -4.96 -12.91 6.55
CA ILE A 76 -3.81 -12.03 6.40
C ILE A 76 -3.36 -12.14 4.96
N CYS A 77 -3.23 -10.98 4.30
CA CYS A 77 -2.71 -10.87 2.95
C CYS A 77 -1.28 -10.34 3.03
N ILE A 78 -0.36 -11.03 2.37
CA ILE A 78 1.06 -10.66 2.31
C ILE A 78 1.46 -10.60 0.85
N TYR A 79 1.99 -9.45 0.43
CA TYR A 79 2.48 -9.24 -0.91
C TYR A 79 3.99 -9.46 -0.95
N LEU A 80 4.42 -10.29 -1.90
CA LEU A 80 5.82 -10.52 -2.17
C LEU A 80 6.30 -9.73 -3.40
N SER A 81 7.62 -9.63 -3.53
CA SER A 81 8.32 -8.96 -4.63
C SER A 81 7.90 -9.46 -6.01
N SER A 82 7.75 -10.78 -6.16
CA SER A 82 7.59 -11.41 -7.47
C SER A 82 6.73 -12.67 -7.37
N LYS A 83 6.03 -12.98 -8.48
CA LYS A 83 5.22 -14.21 -8.60
C LYS A 83 6.06 -15.48 -8.41
N GLU A 84 7.31 -15.49 -8.85
CA GLU A 84 8.20 -16.64 -8.70
C GLU A 84 8.45 -16.99 -7.24
N VAL A 85 8.68 -15.98 -6.40
CA VAL A 85 8.86 -16.16 -4.95
C VAL A 85 7.59 -16.72 -4.31
N VAL A 86 6.42 -16.26 -4.75
CA VAL A 86 5.14 -16.84 -4.33
C VAL A 86 5.01 -18.28 -4.82
N ASP A 87 5.38 -18.57 -6.07
CA ASP A 87 5.27 -19.91 -6.64
C ASP A 87 6.18 -20.92 -5.92
N THR A 88 7.43 -20.53 -5.63
CA THR A 88 8.35 -21.32 -4.82
C THR A 88 7.80 -21.53 -3.40
N PHE A 89 7.30 -20.47 -2.77
CA PHE A 89 6.68 -20.56 -1.44
C PHE A 89 5.46 -21.51 -1.42
N LEU A 90 4.58 -21.41 -2.43
CA LEU A 90 3.41 -22.27 -2.56
C LEU A 90 3.79 -23.72 -2.90
N THR A 91 4.87 -23.93 -3.65
CA THR A 91 5.37 -25.26 -4.04
C THR A 91 6.05 -25.97 -2.88
N ASP A 92 6.87 -25.26 -2.11
CA ASP A 92 7.61 -25.82 -0.97
C ASP A 92 6.69 -26.08 0.25
N HIS A 93 5.68 -25.21 0.45
CA HIS A 93 4.82 -25.24 1.63
C HIS A 93 3.34 -25.56 1.35
N GLY A 94 3.00 -26.05 0.14
CA GLY A 94 1.70 -26.67 -0.15
C GLY A 94 0.52 -25.71 -0.31
N GLY A 95 0.75 -24.47 -0.73
CA GLY A 95 -0.33 -23.51 -0.95
C GLY A 95 -1.07 -23.75 -2.26
N LYS A 96 -2.32 -24.21 -2.19
CA LYS A 96 -3.21 -24.39 -3.35
C LYS A 96 -3.38 -23.05 -4.09
N LYS A 97 -2.91 -22.99 -5.35
CA LYS A 97 -3.17 -21.90 -6.30
C LYS A 97 -4.67 -21.64 -6.38
N ILE A 98 -5.14 -20.49 -5.90
CA ILE A 98 -6.53 -20.05 -6.09
C ILE A 98 -6.60 -19.22 -7.38
N GLY A 99 -6.88 -19.92 -8.49
CA GLY A 99 -6.98 -19.32 -9.82
C GLY A 99 -6.96 -20.41 -10.88
N ARG A 100 -8.14 -20.81 -11.35
CA ARG A 100 -8.34 -21.36 -12.68
C ARG A 100 -8.49 -20.21 -13.66
#